data_AF-A0A4U1GDZ2-F1
#
_entry.id   AF-A0A4U1GDZ2-F1
#
_cell.length_a   1.000
_cell.length_b   1.000
_cell.length_c   1.000
_cell.angle_alpha   90.00
_cell.angle_beta   90.00
_cell.angle_gamma   90.00
#
_symmetry.space_group_name_H-M   'P 1'
#
loop_
_entity.id
_entity.type
_entity.pdbx_description
1 polymer ?
#
loop_
_entity_poly.entity_id
_entity_poly.type
_entity_poly.pdbx_seq_one_letter_code
_entity_poly.pdbx_strand_id
1 'polypeptide(L)'
;MIYAKKKIQNNANLAAQTAKIIANVTELEQKNLVKIEGNDVFLYPEIWKDKATALNWIKCLHLYCMVKKRFKESDTLNFKHYVSGELIGSFKNKKASVGVF
;
A
#
# COMPACT_ATOMS: atom_id res chain seq x y z
N MET A 1 39.85 7.92 -10.06
CA MET A 1 38.38 8.10 -9.98
C MET A 1 37.81 7.05 -9.04
N ILE A 2 37.54 7.41 -7.78
CA ILE A 2 36.99 6.47 -6.79
C ILE A 2 35.46 6.52 -6.90
N TYR A 3 34.87 5.45 -7.43
CA TYR A 3 33.43 5.24 -7.36
C TYR A 3 33.05 4.96 -5.90
N ALA A 4 32.60 5.99 -5.19
CA ALA A 4 31.97 5.83 -3.90
C ALA A 4 30.65 5.06 -4.09
N LYS A 5 30.69 3.74 -3.88
CA LYS A 5 29.51 2.92 -3.63
C LYS A 5 28.81 3.50 -2.42
N LYS A 6 27.74 4.27 -2.64
CA LYS A 6 26.85 4.80 -1.59
C LYS A 6 26.31 3.60 -0.81
N LYS A 7 26.93 3.34 0.34
CA LYS A 7 26.61 2.22 1.22
C LYS A 7 25.17 2.39 1.67
N ILE A 8 24.39 1.35 1.41
CA ILE A 8 22.95 1.21 1.62
C ILE A 8 22.54 1.71 3.01
N GLN A 9 22.12 2.96 3.11
CA GLN A 9 21.46 3.55 4.27
C GLN A 9 19.95 3.24 4.21
N ASN A 10 19.60 1.96 3.97
CA ASN A 10 18.23 1.58 3.62
C ASN A 10 17.51 0.77 4.72
N ASN A 11 18.19 0.38 5.80
CA ASN A 11 17.60 -0.55 6.78
C ASN A 11 17.06 0.10 8.06
N ALA A 12 17.74 1.10 8.63
CA ALA A 12 17.24 1.78 9.84
C ALA A 12 15.97 2.62 9.57
N ASN A 13 15.84 3.14 8.35
CA ASN A 13 14.71 3.98 7.95
C ASN A 13 13.47 3.16 7.57
N LEU A 14 13.63 1.90 7.17
CA LEU A 14 12.53 1.07 6.68
C LEU A 14 11.54 0.70 7.79
N ALA A 15 12.04 0.35 8.98
CA ALA A 15 11.22 0.06 10.15
C ALA A 15 10.43 1.30 10.62
N ALA A 16 11.08 2.47 10.65
CA ALA A 16 10.45 3.73 11.00
C ALA A 16 9.39 4.16 9.96
N GLN A 17 9.69 4.00 8.66
CA GLN A 17 8.73 4.24 7.58
C GLN A 17 7.54 3.27 7.65
N THR A 18 7.80 1.99 7.93
CA THR A 18 6.77 0.97 8.12
C THR A 18 5.86 1.32 9.30
N ALA A 19 6.42 1.72 10.44
CA ALA A 19 5.64 2.16 11.60
C ALA A 19 4.77 3.37 11.27
N LYS A 20 5.29 4.35 10.52
CA LYS A 20 4.53 5.52 10.07
C LYS A 20 3.40 5.15 9.11
N ILE A 21 3.66 4.25 8.15
CA ILE A 21 2.64 3.71 7.24
C ILE A 21 1.53 3.02 8.04
N ILE A 22 1.91 2.17 9.01
CA ILE A 22 0.96 1.46 9.86
C ILE A 22 0.09 2.44 10.66
N ALA A 23 0.69 3.44 11.29
CA ALA A 23 -0.03 4.44 12.07
C ALA A 23 -1.05 5.20 11.19
N ASN A 24 -0.62 5.66 10.01
CA ASN A 24 -1.49 6.36 9.08
C ASN A 24 -2.65 5.49 8.58
N VAL A 25 -2.37 4.24 8.16
CA VAL A 25 -3.42 3.31 7.69
C VAL A 25 -4.38 2.95 8.81
N THR A 26 -3.88 2.73 10.03
CA THR A 26 -4.73 2.44 11.21
C THR A 26 -5.68 3.60 11.49
N GLU A 27 -5.21 4.85 11.40
CA GLU A 27 -6.06 6.03 11.58
C GLU A 27 -7.14 6.14 10.50
N LEU A 28 -6.81 5.77 9.26
CA LEU A 28 -7.78 5.77 8.14
C LEU A 28 -8.82 4.66 8.28
N GLU A 29 -8.43 3.48 8.78
CA GLU A 29 -9.39 2.42 9.14
C GLU A 29 -10.32 2.88 10.28
N GLN A 30 -9.79 3.54 11.31
CA GLN A 30 -10.59 4.09 12.41
C GLN A 30 -11.59 5.16 11.95
N LYS A 31 -11.21 5.94 10.93
CA LYS A 31 -12.09 6.93 10.28
C LYS A 31 -13.05 6.33 9.25
N ASN A 32 -13.06 5.01 9.08
CA ASN A 32 -13.84 4.28 8.06
C ASN A 32 -13.56 4.72 6.61
N LEU A 33 -12.37 5.27 6.35
CA LEU A 33 -11.94 5.69 5.00
C LEU A 33 -11.31 4.54 4.21
N VAL A 34 -10.81 3.53 4.92
CA VAL A 34 -10.26 2.29 4.37
C VAL A 34 -10.91 1.13 5.09
N LYS A 35 -11.32 0.10 4.34
CA LYS A 35 -11.85 -1.14 4.89
C LYS A 35 -11.12 -2.32 4.26
N ILE A 36 -10.63 -3.25 5.07
CA ILE A 36 -9.86 -4.41 4.60
C ILE A 36 -10.65 -5.67 4.96
N GLU A 37 -11.13 -6.39 3.94
CA GLU A 37 -11.88 -7.64 4.07
C GLU A 37 -11.21 -8.75 3.28
N GLY A 38 -10.53 -9.66 3.97
CA GLY A 38 -9.72 -10.68 3.31
C GLY A 38 -8.72 -10.04 2.35
N ASN A 39 -8.76 -10.45 1.08
CA ASN A 39 -7.86 -9.97 0.03
C ASN A 39 -8.33 -8.67 -0.66
N ASP A 40 -9.46 -8.13 -0.24
CA ASP A 40 -10.05 -6.92 -0.83
C ASP A 40 -9.87 -5.72 0.11
N VAL A 41 -9.35 -4.63 -0.43
CA VAL A 41 -9.18 -3.35 0.24
C VAL A 41 -10.08 -2.33 -0.42
N PHE A 42 -11.05 -1.83 0.33
CA PHE A 42 -12.00 -0.82 -0.10
C PHE A 42 -11.51 0.57 0.32
N LEU A 43 -11.39 1.48 -0.64
CA LEU A 43 -10.98 2.86 -0.41
C LEU A 43 -11.59 3.80 -1.46
N TYR A 44 -11.55 5.11 -1.20
CA TYR A 44 -11.95 6.13 -2.16
C TYR A 44 -10.76 6.48 -3.07
N PRO A 45 -10.83 6.31 -4.40
CA PRO A 45 -9.73 6.66 -5.31
C PRO A 45 -9.47 8.17 -5.34
N GLU A 46 -10.39 9.00 -4.85
CA GLU A 46 -10.22 10.45 -4.69
C GLU A 46 -9.05 10.83 -3.77
N ILE A 47 -8.61 9.91 -2.88
CA ILE A 47 -7.41 10.11 -2.07
C ILE A 47 -6.13 10.03 -2.92
N TRP A 48 -6.21 9.46 -4.13
CA TRP A 48 -5.10 9.36 -5.06
C TRP A 48 -5.05 10.59 -5.95
N LYS A 49 -4.10 11.48 -5.65
CA LYS A 49 -3.87 12.69 -6.45
C LYS A 49 -3.37 12.38 -7.86
N ASP A 50 -2.58 11.32 -8.01
CA ASP A 50 -1.92 10.94 -9.26
C ASP A 50 -1.56 9.45 -9.24
N LYS A 51 -1.19 8.92 -10.41
CA LYS A 51 -0.83 7.51 -10.58
C LYS A 51 0.35 7.08 -9.71
N ALA A 52 1.36 7.93 -9.50
CA ALA A 52 2.52 7.58 -8.69
C ALA A 52 2.15 7.50 -7.20
N THR A 53 1.33 8.44 -6.74
CA THR A 53 0.72 8.42 -5.41
C THR A 53 -0.11 7.15 -5.21
N ALA A 54 -0.98 6.80 -6.16
CA ALA A 54 -1.78 5.57 -6.08
C ALA A 54 -0.93 4.30 -5.97
N LEU A 55 0.12 4.18 -6.78
CA LEU A 55 1.06 3.04 -6.70
C LEU A 55 1.78 2.97 -5.35
N ASN A 56 2.14 4.12 -4.77
CA ASN A 56 2.76 4.16 -3.45
C ASN A 56 1.79 3.73 -2.36
N TRP A 57 0.54 4.19 -2.41
CA TRP A 57 -0.53 3.77 -1.50
C TRP A 57 -0.77 2.27 -1.55
N ILE A 58 -0.86 1.69 -2.75
CA ILE A 58 -1.04 0.24 -2.94
C ILE A 58 0.09 -0.54 -2.27
N LYS A 59 1.35 -0.12 -2.45
CA LYS A 59 2.51 -0.76 -1.80
C LYS A 59 2.47 -0.62 -0.28
N CYS A 60 2.11 0.56 0.22
CA CYS A 60 2.00 0.83 1.65
C CYS A 60 0.91 -0.02 2.30
N LEU A 61 -0.26 -0.13 1.66
CA LEU A 61 -1.38 -0.95 2.13
C LEU A 61 -1.06 -2.45 2.07
N HIS A 62 -0.35 -2.90 1.04
CA HIS A 62 0.14 -4.28 0.99
C HIS A 62 1.09 -4.58 2.17
N LEU A 63 2.03 -3.69 2.46
CA LEU A 63 2.95 -3.84 3.59
C LEU A 63 2.21 -3.83 4.94
N TYR A 64 1.18 -2.98 5.08
CA TYR A 64 0.28 -3.03 6.23
C TYR A 64 -0.43 -4.38 6.37
N CYS A 65 -0.99 -4.92 5.29
CA CYS A 65 -1.66 -6.23 5.28
C CYS A 65 -0.70 -7.37 5.63
N MET A 66 0.54 -7.34 5.15
CA MET A 66 1.57 -8.32 5.52
C MET A 66 1.84 -8.30 7.03
N VAL A 67 2.04 -7.11 7.61
CA VAL A 67 2.41 -6.97 9.03
C VAL A 67 1.24 -7.25 9.97
N LYS A 68 0.04 -6.74 9.68
CA LYS A 68 -1.12 -6.80 10.57
C LYS A 68 -2.05 -7.98 10.33
N LYS A 69 -2.19 -8.41 9.07
CA LYS A 69 -3.13 -9.47 8.66
C LYS A 69 -2.43 -10.77 8.26
N ARG A 70 -1.11 -10.88 8.44
CA ARG A 70 -0.27 -12.05 8.10
C ARG A 70 -0.34 -12.47 6.63
N PHE A 71 -0.54 -11.53 5.73
CA PHE A 71 -0.47 -11.77 4.29
C PHE A 71 0.95 -12.19 3.89
N LYS A 72 1.07 -13.13 2.96
CA LYS A 72 2.35 -13.44 2.32
C LYS A 72 2.60 -12.41 1.22
N GLU A 73 3.87 -12.22 0.88
CA GLU A 73 4.25 -11.32 -0.22
C GLU A 73 3.70 -11.76 -1.59
N SER A 74 3.39 -13.06 -1.71
CA SER A 74 2.79 -13.66 -2.91
C SER A 74 1.27 -13.49 -2.98
N ASP A 75 0.62 -13.09 -1.88
CA ASP A 75 -0.83 -12.91 -1.86
C ASP A 75 -1.22 -11.74 -2.76
N THR A 76 -2.37 -11.92 -3.43
CA THR A 76 -2.93 -10.86 -4.27
C THR A 76 -3.81 -9.99 -3.40
N LEU A 77 -3.61 -8.67 -3.48
CA LEU A 77 -4.44 -7.69 -2.81
C LEU A 77 -5.19 -6.89 -3.88
N ASN A 78 -6.52 -6.93 -3.84
CA ASN A 78 -7.37 -6.18 -4.75
C ASN A 78 -7.78 -4.87 -4.10
N PHE A 79 -7.70 -3.78 -4.85
CA PHE A 79 -8.16 -2.48 -4.38
C PHE A 79 -9.47 -2.18 -5.10
N LYS A 80 -10.52 -1.96 -4.31
CA LYS A 80 -11.88 -1.70 -4.78
C LYS A 80 -12.34 -0.32 -4.33
N HIS A 81 -13.19 0.30 -5.13
CA HIS A 81 -13.88 1.53 -4.76
C HIS A 81 -14.80 1.26 -3.56
N TYR A 82 -14.76 2.11 -2.54
CA TYR A 82 -15.52 1.92 -1.30
C TYR A 82 -17.04 1.80 -1.53
N VAL A 83 -17.59 2.63 -2.42
CA VAL A 83 -19.02 2.67 -2.74
C VAL A 83 -19.42 1.70 -3.88
N SER A 84 -18.82 1.81 -5.07
CA SER A 84 -19.22 1.01 -6.24
C SER A 84 -18.69 -0.43 -6.25
N GLY A 85 -17.68 -0.74 -5.43
CA GLY A 85 -17.02 -2.06 -5.44
C GLY A 85 -16.17 -2.32 -6.68
N GLU A 86 -16.02 -1.34 -7.58
CA GLU A 86 -15.23 -1.47 -8.80
C GLU A 86 -13.75 -1.67 -8.49
N LEU A 87 -13.07 -2.51 -9.28
CA LEU A 87 -11.64 -2.74 -9.12
C LEU A 87 -10.85 -1.52 -9.60
N ILE A 88 -10.28 -0.78 -8.66
CA ILE A 88 -9.48 0.43 -8.92
C ILE A 88 -7.98 0.16 -8.95
N GLY A 89 -7.53 -1.00 -8.46
CA GLY A 89 -6.13 -1.39 -8.50
C GLY A 89 -5.89 -2.79 -7.98
N SER A 90 -4.64 -3.24 -8.08
CA SER A 90 -4.23 -4.53 -7.52
C SER A 90 -2.75 -4.54 -7.17
N PHE A 91 -2.40 -5.39 -6.21
CA PHE A 91 -1.04 -5.80 -5.95
C PHE A 91 -0.93 -7.30 -6.20
N LYS A 92 -0.16 -7.69 -7.22
CA LYS A 92 0.05 -9.10 -7.58
C LYS A 92 1.49 -9.28 -8.05
N ASN A 93 2.11 -10.40 -7.68
CA ASN A 93 3.49 -10.73 -8.10
C ASN A 93 4.50 -9.60 -7.80
N LYS A 94 4.41 -9.01 -6.60
CA LYS A 94 5.24 -7.87 -6.17
C LYS A 94 5.11 -6.60 -7.01
N LYS A 95 4.06 -6.50 -7.85
CA LYS A 95 3.79 -5.35 -8.71
C LYS A 95 2.46 -4.71 -8.33
N ALA A 96 2.50 -3.40 -8.10
CA ALA A 96 1.32 -2.56 -7.94
C ALA A 96 0.80 -2.14 -9.33
N SER A 97 -0.51 -2.20 -9.52
CA SER A 97 -1.21 -1.75 -10.72
C SER A 97 -2.40 -0.90 -10.31
N VAL A 98 -2.69 0.14 -11.08
CA VAL A 98 -3.83 1.05 -10.84
C VAL A 98 -4.65 1.10 -12.12
N GLY A 99 -5.96 0.97 -12.01
CA GLY A 99 -6.91 0.93 -13.13
C GLY A 99 -7.68 2.23 -13.37
N VAL A 100 -7.64 3.19 -12.44
CA VAL A 100 -8.42 4.46 -12.47
C VAL A 100 -7.66 5.66 -13.07
N PHE A 101 -6.53 5.44 -13.77
CA PHE A 101 -5.76 6.48 -14.47
C PHE A 101 -5.38 6.08 -15.89
#